data_AF-A0A482SZW9-F1
#
_entry.id   AF-A0A482SZW9-F1
#
_cell.length_a   1.000
_cell.length_b   1.000
_cell.length_c   1.000
_cell.angle_alpha   90.00
_cell.angle_beta   90.00
_cell.angle_gamma   90.00
#
_symmetry.space_group_name_H-M   'P 1'
#
loop_
_entity.id
_entity.type
_entity.pdbx_description
1 polymer ?
#
loop_
_entity_poly.entity_id
_entity_poly.type
_entity_poly.pdbx_seq_one_letter_code
_entity_poly.pdbx_strand_id
1 'polypeptide(L)'
;MSRILYFFVDESGNASNGSSFSLVGCWCVSQRTNEREVFTPTKSHLLSTVRDITEDSSISEIKSASLRPHVLDSAMGIVQREIHSDKTLDDPRVWDSDQPIRYSTYTTVPDLTTDIFNGRSTGSLSAGQMTRCMSLISVVSPLLQSDLTDLDHVDEVRVILDDSVWDNPARIVGECFENLPSMDIQSSFTTADSKSVPGLQLADMAAYSWLRNQREGDCSYAKGVVDDYRF
;
A
#
# COMPACT_ATOMS: atom_id res chain seq x y z
N MET A 1 -22.03 -4.35 -12.50
CA MET A 1 -20.63 -4.82 -12.61
C MET A 1 -20.13 -5.02 -11.20
N SER A 2 -19.33 -6.06 -10.95
CA SER A 2 -18.79 -6.32 -9.61
C SER A 2 -17.84 -5.20 -9.20
N ARG A 3 -17.93 -4.75 -7.95
CA ARG A 3 -17.07 -3.73 -7.34
C ARG A 3 -16.06 -4.39 -6.43
N ILE A 4 -14.79 -4.07 -6.67
CA ILE A 4 -13.65 -4.66 -5.99
C ILE A 4 -12.93 -3.55 -5.23
N LEU A 5 -12.79 -3.73 -3.91
CA LEU A 5 -11.91 -2.91 -3.09
C LEU A 5 -10.49 -3.48 -3.22
N TYR A 6 -9.64 -2.74 -3.92
CA TYR A 6 -8.23 -3.05 -4.09
C TYR A 6 -7.39 -2.42 -2.99
N PHE A 7 -6.41 -3.20 -2.57
CA PHE A 7 -5.34 -2.81 -1.67
C PHE A 7 -4.00 -3.12 -2.30
N PHE A 8 -3.23 -2.09 -2.55
CA PHE A 8 -1.86 -2.23 -3.02
C PHE A 8 -0.93 -1.95 -1.85
N VAL A 9 -0.12 -2.94 -1.48
CA VAL A 9 0.68 -2.90 -0.26
C VAL A 9 2.16 -2.99 -0.62
N ASP A 10 2.94 -2.06 -0.09
CA ASP A 10 4.39 -2.08 -0.24
C ASP A 10 5.13 -1.64 1.04
N GLU A 11 6.35 -2.15 1.21
CA GLU A 11 7.24 -1.89 2.34
C GLU A 11 8.37 -0.91 1.99
N SER A 12 8.83 -0.20 3.02
CA SER A 12 10.12 0.49 2.98
C SER A 12 10.94 0.12 4.21
N GLY A 13 12.25 -0.01 4.03
CA GLY A 13 13.16 -0.50 5.07
C GLY A 13 13.28 -2.03 5.09
N ASN A 14 13.76 -2.61 6.19
CA ASN A 14 13.98 -4.05 6.31
C ASN A 14 13.20 -4.60 7.51
N ALA A 15 12.24 -5.49 7.29
CA ALA A 15 11.42 -6.06 8.37
C ALA A 15 12.21 -6.91 9.38
N SER A 16 13.42 -7.35 9.02
CA SER A 16 14.23 -8.31 9.80
C SER A 16 15.30 -7.64 10.65
N ASN A 17 15.69 -6.39 10.35
CA ASN A 17 16.70 -5.66 11.09
C ASN A 17 16.68 -4.16 10.76
N GLY A 18 17.31 -3.37 11.62
CA GLY A 18 17.48 -1.94 11.47
C GLY A 18 16.54 -1.11 12.33
N SER A 19 16.73 0.19 12.24
CA SER A 19 16.07 1.18 13.10
C SER A 19 14.69 1.61 12.61
N SER A 20 14.27 1.19 11.42
CA SER A 20 13.04 1.68 10.81
C SER A 20 12.52 0.74 9.72
N PHE A 21 11.24 0.41 9.79
CA PHE A 21 10.48 -0.30 8.76
C PHE A 21 9.09 0.31 8.69
N SER A 22 8.55 0.46 7.49
CA SER A 22 7.15 0.84 7.29
C SER A 22 6.48 -0.01 6.24
N LEU A 23 5.17 -0.19 6.42
CA LEU A 23 4.27 -0.76 5.43
C LEU A 23 3.19 0.27 5.13
N VAL A 24 2.88 0.47 3.85
CA VAL A 24 1.77 1.32 3.42
C VAL A 24 0.85 0.55 2.50
N GLY A 25 -0.45 0.61 2.79
CA GLY A 25 -1.51 0.17 1.91
C GLY A 25 -2.14 1.37 1.21
N CYS A 26 -2.25 1.32 -0.12
CA CYS A 26 -3.00 2.25 -0.96
C CYS A 26 -4.32 1.58 -1.40
N TRP A 27 -5.44 2.19 -1.04
CA TRP A 27 -6.78 1.62 -1.16
C TRP A 27 -7.54 2.34 -2.25
N CYS A 28 -8.29 1.60 -3.07
CA CYS A 28 -9.22 2.18 -4.02
C CYS A 28 -10.31 1.19 -4.39
N VAL A 29 -11.42 1.69 -4.92
CA VAL A 29 -12.47 0.82 -5.45
C VAL A 29 -12.46 0.86 -6.97
N SER A 30 -12.69 -0.28 -7.60
CA SER A 30 -12.69 -0.41 -9.04
C SER A 30 -13.68 -1.47 -9.51
N GLN A 31 -14.16 -1.31 -10.74
CA GLN A 31 -14.92 -2.35 -11.45
C GLN A 31 -14.02 -3.19 -12.37
N ARG A 32 -12.71 -2.88 -12.43
CA ARG A 32 -11.73 -3.66 -13.17
C ARG A 32 -11.49 -4.95 -12.42
N THR A 33 -11.59 -6.09 -13.10
CA THR A 33 -11.33 -7.40 -12.51
C THR A 33 -9.85 -7.78 -12.54
N ASN A 34 -9.01 -6.99 -13.21
CA ASN A 34 -7.58 -7.21 -13.37
C ASN A 34 -6.84 -6.03 -12.72
N GLU A 35 -6.06 -6.32 -11.68
CA GLU A 35 -5.28 -5.34 -10.91
C GLU A 35 -4.28 -4.55 -11.78
N ARG A 36 -3.88 -5.12 -12.92
CA ARG A 36 -2.96 -4.47 -13.88
C ARG A 36 -3.61 -3.32 -14.64
N GLU A 37 -4.94 -3.24 -14.65
CA GLU A 37 -5.69 -2.16 -15.31
C GLU A 37 -5.94 -0.98 -14.38
N VAL A 38 -6.02 -1.22 -13.07
CA VAL A 38 -6.29 -0.19 -12.05
C VAL A 38 -5.13 0.81 -12.00
N PHE A 39 -5.45 2.11 -11.96
CA PHE A 39 -4.51 3.24 -12.02
C PHE A 39 -3.65 3.35 -13.30
N THR A 40 -3.99 2.64 -14.38
CA THR A 40 -3.20 2.72 -15.64
C THR A 40 -3.10 4.15 -16.18
N PRO A 41 -4.18 4.95 -16.23
CA PRO A 41 -4.10 6.37 -16.58
C PRO A 41 -3.19 7.16 -15.63
N THR A 42 -3.38 7.06 -14.32
CA THR A 42 -2.54 7.77 -13.33
C THR A 42 -1.06 7.41 -13.47
N LYS A 43 -0.71 6.13 -13.58
CA LYS A 43 0.68 5.68 -13.81
C LYS A 43 1.28 6.24 -15.08
N SER A 44 0.52 6.29 -16.16
CA SER A 44 1.02 6.79 -17.45
C SER A 44 1.40 8.27 -17.38
N HIS A 45 0.56 9.09 -16.70
CA HIS A 45 0.86 10.50 -16.45
C HIS A 45 2.05 10.67 -15.51
N LEU A 46 2.10 9.91 -14.41
CA LEU A 46 3.22 9.92 -13.48
C LEU A 46 4.54 9.60 -14.17
N LEU A 47 4.59 8.54 -14.98
CA LEU A 47 5.80 8.17 -15.72
C LEU A 47 6.21 9.26 -16.69
N SER A 48 5.26 9.88 -17.41
CA SER A 48 5.57 11.02 -18.27
C SER A 48 6.24 12.13 -17.49
N THR A 49 5.64 12.56 -16.38
CA THR A 49 6.16 13.70 -15.62
C THR A 49 7.47 13.39 -14.90
N VAL A 50 7.65 12.17 -14.37
CA VAL A 50 8.92 11.77 -13.76
C VAL A 50 10.03 11.82 -14.82
N ARG A 51 9.79 11.27 -16.02
CA ARG A 51 10.75 11.33 -17.14
C ARG A 51 11.10 12.77 -17.53
N ASP A 52 10.10 13.66 -17.53
CA ASP A 52 10.29 15.07 -17.85
C ASP A 52 11.13 15.79 -16.78
N ILE A 53 10.88 15.52 -15.49
CA ILE A 53 11.60 16.12 -14.36
C ILE A 53 13.04 15.61 -14.28
N THR A 54 13.25 14.31 -14.50
CA THR A 54 14.58 13.69 -14.40
C THR A 54 15.38 13.76 -15.69
N GLU A 55 14.78 14.24 -16.78
CA GLU A 55 15.32 14.20 -18.14
C GLU A 55 15.76 12.78 -18.57
N ASP A 56 15.05 11.74 -18.07
CA ASP A 56 15.40 10.34 -18.30
C ASP A 56 14.20 9.57 -18.88
N SER A 57 14.19 9.45 -20.21
CA SER A 57 13.16 8.71 -20.94
C SER A 57 13.18 7.18 -20.73
N SER A 58 14.23 6.62 -20.11
CA SER A 58 14.38 5.17 -19.92
C SER A 58 13.58 4.63 -18.73
N ILE A 59 13.10 5.51 -17.85
CA ILE A 59 12.30 5.16 -16.67
C ILE A 59 11.01 4.47 -17.12
N SER A 60 10.90 3.16 -16.92
CA SER A 60 9.69 2.38 -17.28
C SER A 60 8.81 2.06 -16.07
N GLU A 61 9.27 2.41 -14.88
CA GLU A 61 8.70 2.07 -13.59
C GLU A 61 9.11 3.14 -12.58
N ILE A 62 8.20 3.53 -11.70
CA ILE A 62 8.51 4.44 -10.61
C ILE A 62 9.13 3.60 -9.50
N LYS A 63 10.46 3.67 -9.37
CA LYS A 63 11.20 3.10 -8.24
C LYS A 63 11.58 4.22 -7.29
N SER A 64 10.82 4.36 -6.22
CA SER A 64 10.88 5.54 -5.36
C SER A 64 12.25 5.74 -4.72
N ALA A 65 12.93 4.64 -4.38
CA ALA A 65 14.30 4.65 -3.87
C ALA A 65 15.36 5.22 -4.84
N SER A 66 15.04 5.29 -6.15
CA SER A 66 15.93 5.85 -7.17
C SER A 66 15.65 7.33 -7.46
N LEU A 67 14.57 7.89 -6.90
CA LEU A 67 14.15 9.26 -7.15
C LEU A 67 14.65 10.21 -6.06
N ARG A 68 14.91 11.46 -6.46
CA ARG A 68 15.24 12.52 -5.49
C ARG A 68 13.97 12.94 -4.73
N PRO A 69 14.08 13.41 -3.48
CA PRO A 69 12.92 13.79 -2.65
C PRO A 69 11.93 14.75 -3.33
N HIS A 70 12.42 15.80 -3.97
CA HIS A 70 11.56 16.77 -4.66
C HIS A 70 10.80 16.17 -5.87
N VAL A 71 11.35 15.11 -6.47
CA VAL A 71 10.68 14.38 -7.56
C VAL A 71 9.54 13.53 -6.98
N LEU A 72 9.74 12.92 -5.82
CA LEU A 72 8.69 12.18 -5.10
C LEU A 72 7.56 13.09 -4.64
N ASP A 73 7.88 14.25 -4.07
CA ASP A 73 6.89 15.27 -3.71
C ASP A 73 6.08 15.71 -4.94
N SER A 74 6.75 15.94 -6.07
CA SER A 74 6.10 16.30 -7.34
C SER A 74 5.20 15.17 -7.86
N ALA A 75 5.68 13.92 -7.79
CA ALA A 75 4.94 12.74 -8.23
C ALA A 75 3.68 12.52 -7.37
N MET A 76 3.77 12.62 -6.04
CA MET A 76 2.61 12.53 -5.15
C MET A 76 1.61 13.68 -5.38
N GLY A 77 2.08 14.88 -5.70
CA GLY A 77 1.21 15.99 -6.12
C GLY A 77 0.44 15.74 -7.41
N ILE A 78 0.98 14.91 -8.31
CA ILE A 78 0.29 14.49 -9.53
C ILE A 78 -0.74 13.41 -9.21
N VAL A 79 -0.39 12.41 -8.37
CA VAL A 79 -1.36 11.43 -7.88
C VAL A 79 -2.59 12.15 -7.35
N GLN A 80 -2.40 13.04 -6.38
CA GLN A 80 -3.50 13.76 -5.74
C GLN A 80 -4.38 14.55 -6.74
N ARG A 81 -3.78 15.15 -7.77
CA ARG A 81 -4.51 15.95 -8.77
C ARG A 81 -5.27 15.09 -9.78
N GLU A 82 -4.66 13.99 -10.24
CA GLU A 82 -5.16 13.22 -11.37
C GLU A 82 -6.09 12.07 -10.95
N ILE A 83 -6.04 11.66 -9.68
CA ILE A 83 -6.75 10.47 -9.20
C ILE A 83 -8.27 10.54 -9.37
N HIS A 84 -8.88 11.71 -9.22
CA HIS A 84 -10.31 11.92 -9.49
C HIS A 84 -10.69 11.78 -10.98
N SER A 85 -9.71 11.92 -11.87
CA SER A 85 -9.91 11.78 -13.31
C SER A 85 -9.58 10.36 -13.81
N ASP A 86 -9.10 9.47 -12.93
CA ASP A 86 -8.78 8.10 -13.31
C ASP A 86 -10.06 7.26 -13.45
N LYS A 87 -10.42 6.99 -14.71
CA LYS A 87 -11.62 6.23 -15.10
C LYS A 87 -11.57 4.73 -14.75
N THR A 88 -10.49 4.27 -14.14
CA THR A 88 -10.38 2.89 -13.64
C THR A 88 -10.88 2.79 -12.20
N LEU A 89 -11.07 3.92 -11.52
CA LEU A 89 -11.60 3.97 -10.17
C LEU A 89 -13.11 4.14 -10.21
N ASP A 90 -13.78 3.50 -9.26
CA ASP A 90 -15.18 3.74 -8.93
C ASP A 90 -15.22 4.65 -7.70
N ASP A 91 -16.31 5.38 -7.54
CA ASP A 91 -16.57 6.23 -6.36
C ASP A 91 -17.77 5.70 -5.56
N PRO A 92 -17.72 4.45 -5.04
CA PRO A 92 -18.64 4.06 -3.99
C PRO A 92 -18.20 4.73 -2.70
N ARG A 93 -19.18 5.18 -1.93
CA ARG A 93 -18.97 5.75 -0.58
C ARG A 93 -18.50 4.67 0.40
N VAL A 94 -17.26 4.21 0.25
CA VAL A 94 -16.62 3.23 1.15
C VAL A 94 -16.05 3.91 2.39
N TRP A 95 -15.73 5.21 2.30
CA TRP A 95 -15.29 6.02 3.42
C TRP A 95 -15.91 7.42 3.34
N ASP A 96 -15.94 8.14 4.46
CA ASP A 96 -16.52 9.49 4.55
C ASP A 96 -15.54 10.56 4.01
N SER A 97 -15.30 10.53 2.69
CA SER A 97 -14.47 11.49 1.94
C SER A 97 -14.76 11.36 0.44
N ASP A 98 -14.56 12.46 -0.29
CA ASP A 98 -14.62 12.50 -1.77
C ASP A 98 -13.34 11.98 -2.44
N GLN A 99 -12.30 11.70 -1.66
CA GLN A 99 -11.03 11.20 -2.17
C GLN A 99 -11.20 9.74 -2.66
N PRO A 100 -10.86 9.42 -3.93
CA PRO A 100 -11.02 8.06 -4.48
C PRO A 100 -10.00 7.05 -3.95
N ILE A 101 -9.06 7.49 -3.11
CA ILE A 101 -8.06 6.63 -2.48
C ILE A 101 -7.93 6.92 -0.99
N ARG A 102 -7.56 5.88 -0.24
CA ARG A 102 -7.16 5.99 1.17
C ARG A 102 -5.82 5.31 1.40
N TYR A 103 -5.16 5.69 2.48
CA TYR A 103 -3.94 5.05 2.94
C TYR A 103 -4.12 4.40 4.31
N SER A 104 -3.34 3.38 4.55
CA SER A 104 -3.13 2.78 5.86
C SER A 104 -1.64 2.60 6.06
N THR A 105 -1.11 3.00 7.22
CA THR A 105 0.33 2.98 7.46
C THR A 105 0.66 2.20 8.73
N TYR A 106 1.74 1.44 8.70
CA TYR A 106 2.36 0.86 9.89
C TYR A 106 3.85 1.22 9.91
N THR A 107 4.37 1.56 11.08
CA THR A 107 5.81 1.81 11.28
C THR A 107 6.27 1.07 12.52
N THR A 108 7.44 0.44 12.45
CA THR A 108 8.11 -0.16 13.61
C THR A 108 9.62 0.01 13.55
N VAL A 109 10.28 -0.35 14.65
CA VAL A 109 11.73 -0.51 14.77
C VAL A 109 12.02 -2.02 14.77
N PRO A 110 12.45 -2.61 13.64
CA PRO A 110 12.70 -4.05 13.49
C PRO A 110 13.61 -4.64 14.57
N ASP A 111 14.66 -3.94 14.97
CA ASP A 111 15.58 -4.42 16.01
C ASP A 111 14.86 -4.59 17.35
N LEU A 112 14.02 -3.61 17.74
CA LEU A 112 13.21 -3.70 18.96
C LEU A 112 12.18 -4.83 18.86
N THR A 113 11.51 -4.97 17.71
CA THR A 113 10.54 -6.05 17.48
C THR A 113 11.21 -7.42 17.59
N THR A 114 12.38 -7.57 16.99
CA THR A 114 13.18 -8.80 17.03
C THR A 114 13.63 -9.14 18.45
N ASP A 115 14.11 -8.16 19.21
CA ASP A 115 14.51 -8.34 20.61
C ASP A 115 13.34 -8.76 21.50
N ILE A 116 12.12 -8.26 21.25
CA ILE A 116 10.91 -8.67 21.97
C ILE A 116 10.57 -10.13 21.68
N PHE A 117 10.72 -10.59 20.44
CA PHE A 117 10.39 -11.98 20.06
C PHE A 117 11.48 -12.99 20.39
N ASN A 118 12.74 -12.56 20.42
CA ASN A 118 13.88 -13.42 20.74
C ASN A 118 13.67 -14.14 22.07
N GLY A 119 13.57 -15.47 22.00
CA GLY A 119 13.36 -16.35 23.16
C GLY A 119 11.95 -16.34 23.76
N ARG A 120 10.99 -15.60 23.17
CA ARG A 120 9.59 -15.52 23.64
C ARG A 120 8.59 -16.13 22.67
N SER A 121 8.94 -16.29 21.39
CA SER A 121 8.11 -17.00 20.43
C SER A 121 8.42 -18.50 20.43
N THR A 122 7.40 -19.33 20.65
CA THR A 122 7.49 -20.80 20.54
C THR A 122 7.23 -21.31 19.11
N GLY A 123 7.08 -20.40 18.14
CA GLY A 123 6.67 -20.70 16.76
C GLY A 123 7.82 -20.78 15.76
N SER A 124 7.51 -21.27 14.55
CA SER A 124 8.44 -21.48 13.43
C SER A 124 8.75 -20.24 12.59
N LEU A 125 8.06 -19.11 12.83
CA LEU A 125 8.26 -17.89 12.06
C LEU A 125 9.53 -17.17 12.52
N SER A 126 10.28 -16.59 11.58
CA SER A 126 11.36 -15.66 11.92
C SER A 126 10.77 -14.34 12.44
N ALA A 127 11.57 -13.57 13.20
CA ALA A 127 11.15 -12.24 13.64
C ALA A 127 10.71 -11.34 12.48
N GLY A 128 11.44 -11.35 11.36
CA GLY A 128 11.04 -10.61 10.16
C GLY A 128 9.71 -11.05 9.55
N GLN A 129 9.40 -12.35 9.60
CA GLN A 129 8.09 -12.88 9.16
C GLN A 129 6.96 -12.46 10.12
N MET A 130 7.22 -12.45 11.43
CA MET A 130 6.27 -11.92 12.42
C MET A 130 6.03 -10.43 12.23
N THR A 131 7.09 -9.64 12.05
CA THR A 131 7.00 -8.20 11.74
C THR A 131 6.11 -7.96 10.53
N ARG A 132 6.32 -8.72 9.44
CA ARG A 132 5.49 -8.64 8.22
C ARG A 132 4.03 -9.01 8.47
N CYS A 133 3.76 -10.10 9.19
CA CYS A 133 2.37 -10.47 9.51
C CYS A 133 1.67 -9.38 10.33
N MET A 134 2.33 -8.86 11.37
CA MET A 134 1.77 -7.78 12.21
C MET A 134 1.57 -6.49 11.44
N SER A 135 2.54 -6.10 10.60
CA SER A 135 2.40 -4.90 9.78
C SER A 135 1.27 -5.06 8.79
N LEU A 136 1.14 -6.24 8.16
CA LEU A 136 0.06 -6.52 7.20
C LEU A 136 -1.30 -6.43 7.88
N ILE A 137 -1.50 -7.13 9.01
CA ILE A 137 -2.73 -7.04 9.81
C ILE A 137 -3.04 -5.59 10.16
N SER A 138 -2.04 -4.80 10.55
CA SER A 138 -2.25 -3.39 10.93
C SER A 138 -2.74 -2.55 9.75
N VAL A 139 -2.13 -2.71 8.56
CA VAL A 139 -2.56 -1.94 7.38
C VAL A 139 -3.91 -2.40 6.84
N VAL A 140 -4.30 -3.67 6.99
CA VAL A 140 -5.64 -4.14 6.56
C VAL A 140 -6.72 -4.01 7.64
N SER A 141 -6.35 -3.68 8.88
CA SER A 141 -7.28 -3.58 10.01
C SER A 141 -8.47 -2.62 9.84
N PRO A 142 -8.41 -1.53 9.04
CA PRO A 142 -9.60 -0.70 8.84
C PRO A 142 -10.76 -1.44 8.13
N LEU A 143 -10.51 -2.57 7.44
CA LEU A 143 -11.57 -3.44 6.90
C LEU A 143 -12.44 -4.07 7.99
N LEU A 144 -11.89 -4.22 9.19
CA LEU A 144 -12.57 -4.84 10.32
C LEU A 144 -13.32 -3.81 11.17
N GLN A 145 -13.31 -2.54 10.76
CA GLN A 145 -13.88 -1.42 11.51
C GLN A 145 -14.97 -0.76 10.64
N SER A 146 -16.23 -1.13 10.88
CA SER A 146 -17.39 -0.62 10.12
C SER A 146 -17.55 0.90 10.20
N ASP A 147 -17.02 1.54 11.24
CA ASP A 147 -17.05 3.00 11.38
C ASP A 147 -16.04 3.70 10.45
N LEU A 148 -15.03 2.97 9.96
CA LEU A 148 -14.01 3.50 9.05
C LEU A 148 -14.28 3.12 7.59
N THR A 149 -14.81 1.91 7.37
CA THR A 149 -15.01 1.35 6.03
C THR A 149 -16.43 0.78 5.89
N ASP A 150 -17.20 1.37 4.99
CA ASP A 150 -18.50 0.85 4.55
C ASP A 150 -18.30 -0.10 3.37
N LEU A 151 -18.59 -1.38 3.59
CA LEU A 151 -18.41 -2.43 2.60
C LEU A 151 -19.73 -2.90 1.97
N ASP A 152 -20.87 -2.25 2.27
CA ASP A 152 -22.21 -2.66 1.80
C ASP A 152 -22.34 -2.67 0.26
N HIS A 153 -21.41 -2.02 -0.43
CA HIS A 153 -21.38 -1.91 -1.89
C HIS A 153 -20.13 -2.52 -2.53
N VAL A 154 -19.35 -3.29 -1.77
CA VAL A 154 -18.14 -3.99 -2.23
C VAL A 154 -18.46 -5.48 -2.33
N ASP A 155 -18.25 -6.06 -3.52
CA ASP A 155 -18.48 -7.49 -3.75
C ASP A 155 -17.25 -8.33 -3.37
N GLU A 156 -16.05 -7.76 -3.48
CA GLU A 156 -14.78 -8.46 -3.26
C GLU A 156 -13.70 -7.51 -2.71
N VAL A 157 -12.84 -8.02 -1.83
CA VAL A 157 -11.61 -7.36 -1.38
C VAL A 157 -10.40 -8.08 -1.98
N ARG A 158 -9.47 -7.33 -2.57
CA ARG A 158 -8.21 -7.88 -3.11
C ARG A 158 -7.01 -7.15 -2.54
N VAL A 159 -6.20 -7.87 -1.78
CA VAL A 159 -4.93 -7.41 -1.24
C VAL A 159 -3.80 -7.90 -2.14
N ILE A 160 -3.10 -6.96 -2.76
CA ILE A 160 -1.99 -7.18 -3.68
C ILE A 160 -0.72 -6.65 -3.01
N LEU A 161 0.28 -7.51 -2.83
CA LEU A 161 1.55 -7.16 -2.16
C LEU A 161 2.72 -7.21 -3.14
N ASP A 162 3.69 -6.32 -2.96
CA ASP A 162 4.90 -6.29 -3.81
C ASP A 162 5.94 -7.32 -3.35
N ASP A 163 6.24 -8.31 -4.22
CA ASP A 163 7.26 -9.35 -4.03
C ASP A 163 6.89 -10.58 -3.16
N SER A 164 7.55 -11.69 -3.48
CA SER A 164 7.47 -13.02 -2.86
C SER A 164 7.84 -13.09 -1.38
N VAL A 165 8.51 -12.08 -0.83
CA VAL A 165 8.78 -11.99 0.62
C VAL A 165 7.48 -11.96 1.44
N TRP A 166 6.37 -11.58 0.79
CA TRP A 166 5.02 -11.54 1.33
C TRP A 166 4.21 -12.81 1.15
N ASP A 167 4.66 -13.81 0.39
CA ASP A 167 3.84 -15.01 0.10
C ASP A 167 3.36 -15.68 1.39
N ASN A 168 4.26 -15.88 2.36
CA ASN A 168 3.91 -16.53 3.62
C ASN A 168 3.09 -15.62 4.57
N PRO A 169 3.46 -14.34 4.80
CA PRO A 169 2.62 -13.42 5.57
C PRO A 169 1.21 -13.22 4.97
N ALA A 170 1.10 -13.08 3.65
CA ALA A 170 -0.15 -12.94 2.92
C ALA A 170 -1.05 -14.17 3.12
N ARG A 171 -0.47 -15.38 3.01
CA ARG A 171 -1.20 -16.62 3.30
C ARG A 171 -1.70 -16.68 4.74
N ILE A 172 -0.84 -16.39 5.72
CA ILE A 172 -1.20 -16.44 7.15
C ILE A 172 -2.32 -15.44 7.46
N VAL A 173 -2.18 -14.20 7.02
CA VAL A 173 -3.17 -13.15 7.28
C VAL A 173 -4.46 -13.42 6.52
N GLY A 174 -4.38 -13.89 5.27
CA GLY A 174 -5.53 -14.29 4.48
C GLY A 174 -6.34 -15.42 5.14
N GLU A 175 -5.67 -16.47 5.63
CA GLU A 175 -6.31 -17.54 6.40
C GLU A 175 -6.99 -17.00 7.67
N CYS A 176 -6.40 -16.02 8.35
CA CYS A 176 -7.06 -15.37 9.48
C CYS A 176 -8.32 -14.62 9.04
N PHE A 177 -8.26 -13.86 7.93
CA PHE A 177 -9.38 -13.10 7.38
C PHE A 177 -10.56 -13.98 6.98
N GLU A 178 -10.30 -15.09 6.28
CA GLU A 178 -11.34 -16.05 5.87
C GLU A 178 -12.08 -16.68 7.06
N ASN A 179 -11.43 -16.77 8.22
CA ASN A 179 -11.98 -17.36 9.42
C ASN A 179 -12.65 -16.34 10.37
N LEU A 180 -12.65 -15.04 10.04
CA LEU A 180 -13.28 -14.02 10.86
C LEU A 180 -14.80 -13.99 10.63
N PRO A 181 -15.65 -14.24 11.65
CA PRO A 181 -17.10 -14.24 11.49
C PRO A 181 -17.68 -12.88 11.09
N SER A 182 -16.93 -11.80 11.29
CA SER A 182 -17.35 -10.42 11.03
C SER A 182 -17.15 -9.98 9.58
N MET A 183 -16.50 -10.78 8.74
CA MET A 183 -16.18 -10.42 7.37
C MET A 183 -16.94 -11.31 6.38
N ASP A 184 -18.14 -10.88 5.99
CA ASP A 184 -19.01 -11.59 5.03
C ASP A 184 -18.74 -11.14 3.58
N ILE A 185 -17.47 -10.91 3.24
CA ILE A 185 -17.05 -10.46 1.91
C ILE A 185 -15.88 -11.31 1.46
N GLN A 186 -15.95 -11.76 0.20
CA GLN A 186 -14.88 -12.53 -0.40
C GLN A 186 -13.58 -11.70 -0.40
N SER A 187 -12.53 -12.22 0.23
CA SER A 187 -11.22 -11.59 0.26
C SER A 187 -10.15 -12.48 -0.36
N SER A 188 -9.16 -11.89 -1.03
CA SER A 188 -7.98 -12.60 -1.49
C SER A 188 -6.70 -11.82 -1.20
N PHE A 189 -5.61 -12.55 -0.97
CA PHE A 189 -4.28 -12.01 -0.72
C PHE A 189 -3.31 -12.64 -1.73
N THR A 190 -2.67 -11.81 -2.55
CA THR A 190 -1.80 -12.25 -3.64
C THR A 190 -0.56 -11.38 -3.76
N THR A 191 0.53 -11.94 -4.28
CA THR A 191 1.74 -11.21 -4.61
C THR A 191 1.82 -10.94 -6.11
N ALA A 192 2.40 -9.80 -6.49
CA ALA A 192 2.57 -9.42 -7.88
C ALA A 192 3.87 -8.62 -8.10
N ASP A 193 4.30 -8.54 -9.36
CA ASP A 193 5.40 -7.67 -9.78
C ASP A 193 4.90 -6.23 -9.91
N SER A 194 5.41 -5.33 -9.08
CA SER A 194 5.10 -3.88 -9.09
C SER A 194 5.29 -3.22 -10.45
N LYS A 195 6.18 -3.72 -11.31
CA LYS A 195 6.30 -3.21 -12.68
C LYS A 195 5.01 -3.37 -13.48
N SER A 196 4.28 -4.46 -13.23
CA SER A 196 3.06 -4.83 -13.96
C SER A 196 1.76 -4.35 -13.32
N VAL A 197 1.79 -3.99 -12.02
CA VAL A 197 0.62 -3.54 -11.26
C VAL A 197 0.78 -2.07 -10.86
N PRO A 198 0.06 -1.14 -11.52
CA PRO A 198 0.25 0.30 -11.28
C PRO A 198 0.02 0.72 -9.82
N GLY A 199 -0.96 0.13 -9.13
CA GLY A 199 -1.25 0.46 -7.74
C GLY A 199 -0.10 0.16 -6.78
N LEU A 200 0.72 -0.87 -7.05
CA LEU A 200 1.92 -1.16 -6.24
C LEU A 200 2.97 -0.05 -6.36
N GLN A 201 3.08 0.63 -7.50
CA GLN A 201 4.01 1.77 -7.65
C GLN A 201 3.54 3.00 -6.86
N LEU A 202 2.22 3.19 -6.72
CA LEU A 202 1.67 4.23 -5.85
C LEU A 202 1.91 3.87 -4.37
N ALA A 203 1.79 2.59 -4.01
CA ALA A 203 2.11 2.10 -2.67
C ALA A 203 3.61 2.27 -2.34
N ASP A 204 4.52 1.95 -3.26
CA ASP A 204 5.97 2.18 -3.13
C ASP A 204 6.28 3.66 -2.85
N MET A 205 5.72 4.56 -3.67
CA MET A 205 5.88 6.00 -3.49
C MET A 205 5.43 6.46 -2.10
N ALA A 206 4.29 5.97 -1.65
CA ALA A 206 3.75 6.29 -0.34
C ALA A 206 4.62 5.71 0.79
N ALA A 207 5.00 4.42 0.71
CA ALA A 207 5.81 3.73 1.71
C ALA A 207 7.20 4.35 1.84
N TYR A 208 7.87 4.58 0.71
CA TYR A 208 9.20 5.16 0.68
C TYR A 208 9.19 6.61 1.21
N SER A 209 8.28 7.45 0.72
CA SER A 209 8.20 8.85 1.17
C SER A 209 7.83 8.96 2.65
N TRP A 210 6.93 8.10 3.13
CA TRP A 210 6.54 8.02 4.53
C TRP A 210 7.74 7.71 5.44
N LEU A 211 8.48 6.64 5.15
CA LEU A 211 9.63 6.25 5.95
C LEU A 211 10.75 7.28 5.88
N ARG A 212 11.01 7.80 4.68
CA ARG A 212 12.10 8.73 4.44
C ARG A 212 11.86 10.05 5.17
N ASN A 213 10.63 10.56 5.16
CA ASN A 213 10.26 11.73 5.97
C ASN A 213 10.50 11.49 7.46
N GLN A 214 10.14 10.33 8.00
CA GLN A 214 10.38 10.00 9.42
C GLN A 214 11.88 9.97 9.78
N ARG A 215 12.73 9.54 8.84
CA ARG A 215 14.18 9.39 9.08
C ARG A 215 14.98 10.67 8.83
N GLU A 216 14.65 11.39 7.76
CA GLU A 216 15.47 12.47 7.21
C GLU A 216 14.75 13.83 7.20
N GLY A 217 13.43 13.86 7.40
CA GLY A 217 12.63 15.08 7.39
C GLY A 217 12.38 15.67 6.00
N ASP A 218 12.73 14.96 4.92
CA ASP A 218 12.40 15.33 3.54
C ASP A 218 11.10 14.64 3.04
N CYS A 219 10.71 14.80 1.77
CA CYS A 219 9.45 14.25 1.23
C CYS A 219 8.19 14.70 1.99
N SER A 220 8.21 15.93 2.52
CA SER A 220 7.16 16.43 3.41
C SER A 220 5.80 16.56 2.74
N TYR A 221 5.77 16.88 1.44
CA TYR A 221 4.52 16.96 0.69
C TYR A 221 3.94 15.56 0.50
N ALA A 222 4.77 14.62 0.02
CA ALA A 222 4.39 13.23 -0.18
C ALA A 222 3.88 12.58 1.10
N LYS A 223 4.57 12.76 2.23
CA LYS A 223 4.09 12.32 3.55
C LYS A 223 2.78 13.01 3.95
N GLY A 224 2.63 14.30 3.64
CA GLY A 224 1.40 15.06 3.88
C GLY A 224 0.19 14.44 3.20
N VAL A 225 0.31 14.10 1.91
CA VAL A 225 -0.74 13.39 1.15
C VAL A 225 -1.11 12.07 1.81
N VAL A 226 -0.12 11.27 2.25
CA VAL A 226 -0.40 10.00 2.93
C VAL A 226 -1.13 10.22 4.25
N ASP A 227 -0.74 11.23 5.03
CA ASP A 227 -1.33 11.53 6.34
C ASP A 227 -2.76 12.09 6.22
N ASP A 228 -3.01 12.98 5.25
CA ASP A 228 -4.31 13.62 5.00
C ASP A 228 -5.37 12.60 4.57
N TYR A 229 -4.95 11.54 3.87
CA TYR A 229 -5.85 10.50 3.38
C TYR A 229 -5.68 9.16 4.11
N ARG A 230 -5.02 9.14 5.27
CA ARG A 230 -4.96 7.94 6.11
C ARG A 230 -6.29 7.69 6.83
N PHE A 231 -6.58 6.44 7.15
CA PHE A 231 -7.53 6.06 8.21
C PHE A 231 -7.06 6.50 9.60
#